data_AF-A0A965ECJ2-F1
#
_entry.id   AF-A0A965ECJ2-F1
#
_cell.length_a   1.000
_cell.length_b   1.000
_cell.length_c   1.000
_cell.angle_alpha   90.00
_cell.angle_beta   90.00
_cell.angle_gamma   90.00
#
_symmetry.space_group_name_H-M   'P 1'
#
loop_
_entity.id
_entity.type
_entity.pdbx_description
1 polymer ?
#
loop_
_entity_poly.entity_id
_entity_poly.type
_entity_poly.pdbx_seq_one_letter_code
_entity_poly.pdbx_strand_id
1 'polypeptide(L)'
;MIIEFRSKAAGGFFMTEPVMKMVFAAIGQEFSVKGIFTEAQIPEVRSRLAAAIDQSRKQDQSRLNQHDESVREGLTAAQELPIGLSQRAFPLLEMLTAAEKKKVPVVWGV
;
A
#
# COMPACT_ATOMS: atom_id res chain seq x y z
N MET A 1 -14.13 6.00 2.15
CA MET A 1 -13.65 7.14 1.33
C MET A 1 -12.58 6.65 0.35
N ILE A 2 -12.46 7.28 -0.82
CA ILE A 2 -11.36 7.08 -1.77
C ILE A 2 -10.46 8.32 -1.71
N ILE A 3 -9.16 8.11 -1.63
CA ILE A 3 -8.14 9.15 -1.46
C ILE A 3 -7.21 9.09 -2.68
N GLU A 4 -7.02 10.23 -3.33
CA GLU A 4 -6.10 10.38 -4.46
C GLU A 4 -4.69 10.69 -3.95
N PHE A 5 -3.69 10.01 -4.52
CA PHE A 5 -2.27 10.32 -4.39
C PHE A 5 -1.75 10.95 -5.67
N ARG A 6 -0.97 12.03 -5.54
CA ARG A 6 -0.36 12.73 -6.67
C ARG A 6 1.11 13.03 -6.39
N SER A 7 1.91 13.02 -7.45
CA SER A 7 3.27 13.53 -7.45
C SER A 7 3.63 14.04 -8.84
N LYS A 8 4.54 15.01 -8.94
CA LYS A 8 5.11 15.40 -10.25
C LYS A 8 5.95 14.29 -10.88
N ALA A 9 6.30 13.25 -10.11
CA ALA A 9 7.16 12.17 -10.56
C ALA A 9 6.44 11.06 -11.34
N ALA A 10 5.14 10.83 -11.07
CA ALA A 10 4.37 9.69 -11.56
C ALA A 10 2.89 10.06 -11.75
N GLY A 11 2.13 9.24 -12.49
CA GLY A 11 0.68 9.39 -12.61
C GLY A 11 -0.01 9.25 -11.26
N GLY A 12 -1.10 10.01 -11.06
CA GLY A 12 -1.92 9.90 -9.86
C GLY A 12 -2.65 8.56 -9.79
N PHE A 13 -2.91 8.10 -8.57
CA PHE A 13 -3.72 6.89 -8.34
C PHE A 13 -4.63 7.08 -7.12
N PHE A 14 -5.59 6.18 -6.98
CA PHE A 14 -6.55 6.20 -5.89
C PHE A 14 -6.37 5.02 -4.95
N MET A 15 -6.55 5.27 -3.65
CA MET A 15 -6.52 4.25 -2.61
C MET A 15 -7.75 4.41 -1.71
N THR A 16 -8.36 3.31 -1.29
CA THR A 16 -9.47 3.38 -0.33
C THR A 16 -8.93 3.63 1.08
N GLU A 17 -9.70 4.32 1.91
CA GLU A 17 -9.32 4.62 3.29
C GLU A 17 -8.90 3.38 4.10
N PRO A 18 -9.59 2.22 4.06
CA PRO A 18 -9.14 1.03 4.80
C PRO A 18 -7.75 0.55 4.37
N VAL A 19 -7.44 0.67 3.08
CA VAL A 19 -6.15 0.28 2.53
C VAL A 19 -5.07 1.27 2.96
N MET A 20 -5.38 2.56 2.89
CA MET A 20 -4.44 3.58 3.32
C MET A 20 -4.14 3.47 4.81
N LYS A 21 -5.13 3.21 5.66
CA LYS A 21 -4.93 2.92 7.09
C LYS A 21 -4.01 1.73 7.30
N MET A 22 -4.21 0.64 6.56
CA MET A 22 -3.37 -0.55 6.62
C MET A 22 -1.92 -0.23 6.22
N VAL A 23 -1.71 0.52 5.13
CA VAL A 23 -0.39 0.94 4.65
C VAL A 23 0.31 1.86 5.66
N PHE A 24 -0.40 2.86 6.19
CA PHE A 24 0.14 3.82 7.16
C PHE A 24 0.54 3.14 8.48
N ALA A 25 -0.29 2.21 8.97
CA ALA A 25 0.06 1.39 10.12
C ALA A 25 1.34 0.57 9.86
N ALA A 26 1.49 -0.01 8.67
CA ALA A 26 2.64 -0.82 8.32
C ALA A 26 3.96 -0.04 8.21
N ILE A 27 3.91 1.25 7.83
CA ILE A 27 5.08 2.15 7.82
C ILE A 27 5.32 2.86 9.16
N GLY A 28 4.47 2.62 10.16
CA GLY A 28 4.54 3.29 11.47
C GLY A 28 4.23 4.78 11.40
N GLN A 29 3.29 5.19 10.53
CA GLN A 29 2.77 6.55 10.46
C GLN A 29 1.32 6.63 10.89
N GLU A 30 0.94 7.78 11.46
CA GLU A 30 -0.44 8.08 11.78
C GLU A 30 -1.25 8.35 10.51
N PHE A 31 -2.43 7.73 10.41
CA PHE A 31 -3.32 7.93 9.28
C PHE A 31 -3.87 9.37 9.25
N SER A 32 -3.80 10.01 8.09
CA SER A 32 -4.48 11.29 7.83
C SER A 32 -5.13 11.28 6.46
N VAL A 33 -6.35 11.82 6.37
CA VAL A 33 -7.12 11.95 5.12
C VAL A 33 -6.47 12.89 4.09
N LYS A 34 -5.62 13.81 4.55
CA LYS A 34 -4.86 14.76 3.71
C LYS A 34 -3.44 14.90 4.24
N GLY A 35 -2.47 15.05 3.36
CA GLY A 35 -1.08 15.23 3.78
C GLY A 35 -0.07 15.23 2.65
N ILE A 36 1.19 15.27 3.06
CA ILE A 36 2.35 15.36 2.17
C ILE A 36 3.51 14.54 2.74
N PHE A 37 4.16 13.76 1.88
CA PHE A 37 5.51 13.28 2.10
C PHE A 37 6.47 14.26 1.41
N THR A 38 7.24 14.96 2.23
CA THR A 38 8.27 15.87 1.74
C THR A 38 9.43 15.10 1.10
N GLU A 39 10.19 15.76 0.25
CA GLU A 39 11.36 15.19 -0.42
C GLU A 39 12.36 14.56 0.56
N ALA A 40 12.53 15.18 1.73
CA ALA A 40 13.40 14.68 2.78
C ALA A 40 12.85 13.41 3.49
N GLN A 41 11.53 13.25 3.56
CA GLN A 41 10.87 12.10 4.20
C GLN A 41 10.74 10.90 3.27
N ILE A 42 10.66 11.13 1.96
CA ILE A 42 10.41 10.07 0.97
C ILE A 42 11.38 8.88 1.07
N PRO A 43 12.72 9.07 1.21
CA PRO A 43 13.65 7.94 1.30
C PRO A 43 13.34 7.03 2.50
N GLU A 44 13.03 7.64 3.65
CA GLU A 44 12.69 6.90 4.86
C GLU A 44 11.36 6.16 4.71
N VAL A 45 10.32 6.85 4.23
CA VAL A 45 8.98 6.27 4.02
C VAL A 45 9.03 5.13 3.00
N ARG A 46 9.78 5.29 1.90
CA ARG A 46 9.98 4.24 0.90
C ARG A 46 10.64 3.01 1.50
N SER A 47 11.69 3.19 2.30
CA SER A 47 12.40 2.09 2.95
C SER A 47 11.47 1.30 3.89
N ARG A 48 10.71 2.01 4.73
CA ARG A 48 9.73 1.38 5.63
C ARG A 48 8.64 0.63 4.87
N LEU A 49 8.11 1.23 3.79
CA LEU A 49 7.09 0.60 2.97
C LEU A 49 7.60 -0.67 2.27
N ALA A 50 8.82 -0.61 1.72
CA ALA A 50 9.44 -1.77 1.09
C ALA A 50 9.62 -2.92 2.10
N ALA A 51 10.09 -2.62 3.31
CA ALA A 51 10.23 -3.60 4.38
C ALA A 51 8.88 -4.21 4.79
N ALA A 52 7.84 -3.38 4.94
CA ALA A 52 6.49 -3.82 5.28
C ALA A 52 5.88 -4.74 4.20
N ILE A 53 6.10 -4.42 2.92
CA ILE A 53 5.66 -5.24 1.78
C ILE A 53 6.35 -6.61 1.79
N ASP A 54 7.66 -6.64 2.04
CA ASP A 54 8.43 -7.89 2.10
C ASP A 54 7.98 -8.79 3.26
N GLN A 55 7.73 -8.19 4.43
CA GLN A 55 7.18 -8.90 5.59
C GLN A 55 5.76 -9.45 5.32
N SER A 56 4.90 -8.67 4.68
CA SER A 56 3.52 -9.10 4.35
C SER A 56 3.48 -10.16 3.26
N ARG A 57 4.43 -10.17 2.31
CA ARG A 57 4.49 -11.16 1.22
C ARG A 57 4.50 -12.60 1.71
N LYS A 58 5.09 -12.85 2.88
CA LYS A 58 5.12 -14.17 3.52
C LYS A 58 3.76 -14.56 4.10
N GLN A 59 3.03 -13.58 4.66
CA GLN A 59 1.69 -13.82 5.23
C GLN A 59 0.60 -13.91 4.15
N ASP A 60 0.71 -13.12 3.09
CA ASP A 60 -0.25 -13.13 1.97
C ASP A 60 -0.21 -14.46 1.19
N GLN A 61 0.98 -15.03 0.95
CA GLN A 61 1.13 -16.35 0.31
C GLN A 61 0.49 -17.47 1.14
N SER A 62 0.66 -17.45 2.47
CA SER A 62 0.03 -18.46 3.34
C SER A 62 -1.50 -18.36 3.35
N ARG A 63 -2.06 -17.14 3.30
CA ARG A 63 -3.52 -16.93 3.23
C ARG A 63 -4.10 -17.35 1.88
N LEU A 64 -3.39 -17.10 0.78
CA LEU A 64 -3.77 -17.56 -0.56
C LEU A 64 -3.83 -19.10 -0.61
N ASN A 65 -2.82 -19.79 -0.07
CA ASN A 65 -2.79 -21.26 -0.06
C ASN A 65 -3.93 -21.88 0.78
N GLN A 66 -4.22 -21.33 1.97
CA GLN A 66 -5.32 -21.83 2.82
C GLN A 66 -6.70 -21.61 2.20
N HIS A 67 -6.87 -20.52 1.44
CA HIS A 67 -8.11 -20.24 0.74
C HIS A 67 -8.29 -21.15 -0.49
N ASP A 68 -7.23 -21.43 -1.24
CA ASP A 68 -7.28 -22.37 -2.37
C ASP A 68 -7.67 -23.78 -1.92
N GLU A 69 -7.17 -24.22 -0.76
CA GLU A 69 -7.55 -25.50 -0.13
C GLU A 69 -9.03 -25.49 0.31
N SER A 70 -9.48 -24.43 0.98
CA SER A 70 -10.89 -24.28 1.42
C SER A 70 -11.89 -24.22 0.26
N VAL A 71 -11.51 -23.59 -0.87
CA VAL A 71 -12.33 -23.53 -2.09
C VAL A 71 -12.41 -24.89 -2.77
N ARG A 72 -11.33 -25.67 -2.78
CA ARG A 72 -11.31 -27.05 -3.32
C ARG A 72 -12.20 -28.00 -2.50
N GLU A 73 -12.35 -27.77 -1.20
CA GLU A 73 -13.18 -28.59 -0.30
C GLU A 73 -14.69 -28.24 -0.34
N GLY A 74 -15.13 -27.31 -1.20
CA GLY A 74 -16.56 -27.03 -1.43
C GLY A 74 -17.27 -26.28 -0.30
N LEU A 75 -16.54 -25.82 0.71
CA LEU A 75 -17.04 -24.97 1.80
C LEU A 75 -17.21 -23.54 1.28
N THR A 76 -18.32 -23.28 0.59
CA THR A 76 -18.59 -21.95 0.04
C THR A 76 -18.95 -20.93 1.12
N ALA A 77 -18.00 -20.06 1.41
CA ALA A 77 -18.22 -18.65 1.19
C ALA A 77 -16.95 -18.13 0.51
N ALA A 78 -17.06 -17.74 -0.77
CA ALA A 78 -16.04 -16.94 -1.44
C ALA A 78 -15.98 -15.58 -0.74
N GLN A 79 -15.45 -15.55 0.48
CA GLN A 79 -15.03 -14.34 1.14
C GLN A 79 -13.87 -13.85 0.30
N GLU A 80 -14.14 -12.90 -0.59
CA GLU A 80 -13.13 -12.19 -1.37
C GLU A 80 -11.92 -11.95 -0.47
N LEU A 81 -10.85 -12.73 -0.68
CA LEU A 81 -9.63 -12.62 0.11
C LEU A 81 -9.29 -11.14 0.12
N PRO A 82 -9.22 -10.49 1.30
CA PRO A 82 -8.87 -9.08 1.36
C PRO A 82 -7.50 -8.94 0.72
N ILE A 83 -7.49 -8.38 -0.49
CA ILE A 83 -6.31 -8.24 -1.34
C ILE A 83 -5.17 -7.70 -0.47
N GLY A 84 -4.07 -8.45 -0.41
CA GLY A 84 -2.98 -8.25 0.53
C GLY A 84 -2.34 -6.88 0.50
N LEU A 85 -1.74 -6.48 1.63
CA LEU A 85 -0.98 -5.24 1.75
C LEU A 85 0.04 -5.13 0.62
N SER A 86 0.74 -6.22 0.29
CA SER A 86 1.77 -6.25 -0.75
C SER A 86 1.24 -5.88 -2.13
N GLN A 87 0.01 -6.29 -2.48
CA GLN A 87 -0.59 -6.01 -3.78
C GLN A 87 -1.12 -4.56 -3.85
N ARG A 88 -1.67 -4.04 -2.75
CA ARG A 88 -2.27 -2.70 -2.71
C ARG A 88 -1.26 -1.57 -2.46
N ALA A 89 -0.13 -1.86 -1.82
CA ALA A 89 0.90 -0.87 -1.49
C ALA A 89 1.89 -0.60 -2.63
N PHE A 90 1.95 -1.46 -3.65
CA PHE A 90 2.92 -1.36 -4.75
C PHE A 90 2.83 -0.05 -5.55
N PRO A 91 1.63 0.47 -5.91
CA PRO A 91 1.53 1.76 -6.61
C PRO A 91 2.14 2.92 -5.81
N LEU A 92 1.99 2.92 -4.48
CA LEU A 92 2.60 3.91 -3.61
C LEU A 92 4.14 3.76 -3.58
N LEU A 93 4.64 2.53 -3.51
CA LEU A 93 6.09 2.26 -3.55
C LEU A 93 6.73 2.76 -4.85
N GLU A 94 6.09 2.52 -5.99
CA GLU A 94 6.54 3.00 -7.30
C GLU A 94 6.55 4.54 -7.36
N MET A 95 5.47 5.17 -6.87
CA MET A 95 5.40 6.63 -6.80
C MET A 95 6.51 7.21 -5.90
N LEU A 96 6.74 6.63 -4.71
CA LEU A 96 7.81 7.06 -3.79
C LEU A 96 9.19 6.88 -4.42
N THR A 97 9.42 5.77 -5.15
CA THR A 97 10.67 5.51 -5.87
C THR A 97 10.91 6.55 -6.96
N ALA A 98 9.89 6.90 -7.74
CA ALA A 98 9.99 7.93 -8.76
C ALA A 98 10.19 9.33 -8.14
N ALA A 99 9.51 9.62 -7.04
CA ALA A 99 9.56 10.88 -6.32
C ALA A 99 10.92 11.11 -5.65
N GLU A 100 11.54 10.07 -5.10
CA GLU A 100 12.92 10.10 -4.58
C GLU A 100 13.93 10.48 -5.67
N LYS A 101 13.86 9.80 -6.83
CA LYS A 101 14.76 10.05 -7.98
C LYS A 101 14.65 11.48 -8.51
N LYS A 102 13.43 12.01 -8.55
CA LYS A 102 13.14 13.34 -9.09
C LYS A 102 13.17 14.45 -8.04
N LYS A 103 13.35 14.12 -6.76
CA LYS A 103 13.29 15.06 -5.62
C LYS A 103 12.03 15.92 -5.70
N VAL A 104 10.87 15.26 -5.67
CA VAL A 104 9.57 15.94 -5.64
C VAL A 104 8.70 15.33 -4.55
N PRO A 105 7.79 16.10 -3.94
CA PRO A 105 6.91 15.57 -2.90
C PRO A 105 5.83 14.63 -3.46
N VAL A 106 5.24 13.86 -2.56
CA VAL A 106 4.00 13.10 -2.79
C VAL A 106 2.92 13.71 -1.91
N VAL A 107 1.76 14.05 -2.49
CA VAL A 107 0.63 14.65 -1.80
C VAL A 107 -0.61 13.79 -1.94
N TRP A 108 -1.51 13.84 -0.96
CA TRP A 108 -2.78 13.12 -1.03
C TRP A 108 -3.93 13.90 -0.39
N GLY A 109 -5.15 13.53 -0.78
CA GLY A 109 -6.38 14.14 -0.26
C GLY A 109 -6.60 15.58 -0.75
N VAL A 110 -6.06 15.89 -1.92
CA VAL A 110 -6.10 17.22 -2.53
C VAL A 110 -7.45 17.47 -3.19
#